data_AF-A0A531KMH9-F1
#
_entry.id   AF-A0A531KMH9-F1
#
_cell.length_a   1.000
_cell.length_b   1.000
_cell.length_c   1.000
_cell.angle_alpha   90.00
_cell.angle_beta   90.00
_cell.angle_gamma   90.00
#
_symmetry.space_group_name_H-M   'P 1'
#
loop_
_entity.id
_entity.type
_entity.pdbx_description
1 polymer ?
#
loop_
_entity_poly.entity_id
_entity_poly.type
_entity_poly.pdbx_seq_one_letter_code
_entity_poly.pdbx_strand_id
1 'polypeptide(L)'
;MSHGTLRGANSAPSQRSLANTRAPDEGDGVDTSPDVSDSIAKTTCYMCACRCGIDVHIKDGKVRYINGNKDHPVNRGVLCGKGSAGIMQHYSPARLKKPLLRTGPRGSGE
;
A
#
# COMPACT_ATOMS: atom_id res chain seq x y z
N MET A 1 26.76 -19.40 39.63
CA MET A 1 27.09 -19.71 38.23
C MET A 1 26.38 -20.99 37.82
N SER A 2 25.40 -20.92 36.93
CA SER A 2 25.34 -21.73 35.70
C SER A 2 23.96 -21.64 35.03
N HIS A 3 23.97 -20.95 33.88
CA HIS A 3 23.26 -21.30 32.64
C HIS A 3 21.74 -21.17 32.62
N GLY A 4 21.30 -19.99 32.14
CA GLY A 4 19.93 -19.71 31.74
C GLY A 4 19.49 -20.49 30.50
N THR A 5 18.18 -20.71 30.42
CA THR A 5 17.49 -21.12 29.21
C THR A 5 16.74 -19.89 28.66
N LEU A 6 17.21 -19.37 27.53
CA LEU A 6 16.53 -18.33 26.77
C LEU A 6 15.19 -18.89 26.27
N ARG A 7 14.07 -18.49 26.88
CA ARG A 7 12.73 -18.68 26.30
C ARG A 7 12.47 -17.51 25.35
N GLY A 8 12.35 -17.80 24.07
CA GLY A 8 12.04 -16.81 23.03
C GLY A 8 10.70 -16.10 23.29
N ALA A 9 10.52 -14.94 22.68
CA ALA A 9 9.36 -14.04 22.87
C ALA A 9 7.98 -14.65 22.58
N ASN A 10 7.89 -15.91 22.11
CA ASN A 10 6.66 -16.61 21.76
C ASN A 10 6.32 -17.77 22.72
N SER A 11 6.87 -17.76 23.94
CA SER A 11 6.77 -18.89 24.88
C SER A 11 5.59 -18.85 25.86
N ALA A 12 4.76 -17.81 25.83
CA ALA A 12 3.59 -17.73 26.72
C ALA A 12 2.37 -18.34 26.01
N PRO A 13 1.79 -19.43 26.53
CA PRO A 13 0.60 -20.03 25.97
C PRO A 13 -0.61 -19.22 26.46
N SER A 14 -1.07 -18.24 25.69
CA SER A 14 -2.49 -17.87 25.75
C SER A 14 -3.28 -18.74 24.77
N GLN A 15 -3.05 -20.05 24.80
CA GLN A 15 -3.96 -21.02 24.19
C GLN A 15 -5.24 -21.06 25.04
N ARG A 16 -6.06 -20.00 24.92
CA ARG A 16 -7.47 -20.04 25.31
C ARG A 16 -8.16 -21.10 24.46
N SER A 17 -9.12 -21.79 25.06
CA SER A 17 -10.04 -22.67 24.33
C SER A 17 -10.64 -21.93 23.13
N LEU A 18 -10.58 -22.55 21.95
CA LEU A 18 -11.15 -22.06 20.69
C LEU A 18 -12.69 -21.94 20.70
N ALA A 19 -13.35 -22.19 21.84
CA ALA A 19 -14.79 -22.05 22.02
C ALA A 19 -15.31 -20.62 21.73
N ASN A 20 -14.44 -19.62 21.73
CA ASN A 20 -14.74 -18.27 21.27
C ASN A 20 -13.67 -17.86 20.24
N THR A 21 -14.05 -17.86 18.96
CA THR A 21 -13.18 -17.45 17.84
C THR A 21 -13.02 -15.94 17.73
N ARG A 22 -13.78 -15.17 18.50
CA ARG A 22 -13.55 -13.73 18.60
C ARG A 22 -12.25 -13.50 19.35
N ALA A 23 -11.34 -12.78 18.71
CA ALA A 23 -10.18 -12.21 19.38
C ALA A 23 -10.67 -11.50 20.66
N PRO A 24 -9.97 -11.65 21.81
CA PRO A 24 -10.29 -10.87 22.99
C PRO A 24 -10.33 -9.40 22.60
N ASP A 25 -11.29 -8.65 23.19
CA ASP A 25 -11.32 -7.19 23.12
C ASP A 25 -10.14 -6.67 23.95
N GLU A 26 -8.94 -6.84 23.41
CA GLU A 26 -7.72 -6.24 23.92
C GLU A 26 -7.85 -4.77 23.59
N GLY A 27 -8.54 -4.03 24.48
CA GLY A 27 -8.62 -2.59 24.48
C GLY A 27 -7.25 -1.98 24.77
N ASP A 28 -6.29 -2.22 23.89
CA ASP A 28 -4.94 -1.67 23.88
C ASP A 28 -4.93 -0.14 23.65
N GLY A 29 -6.12 0.45 23.46
CA GLY A 29 -6.31 1.87 23.22
C GLY A 29 -5.78 2.30 21.86
N VAL A 30 -5.52 1.35 20.95
CA VAL A 30 -5.01 1.64 19.61
C VAL A 30 -6.18 1.97 18.70
N ASP A 31 -6.13 3.16 18.12
CA ASP A 31 -6.98 3.50 16.99
C ASP A 31 -6.55 2.65 15.78
N THR A 32 -7.33 1.61 15.51
CA THR A 32 -7.08 0.67 14.41
C THR A 32 -7.47 1.22 13.05
N SER A 33 -8.19 2.36 13.00
CA SER A 33 -8.69 2.95 11.76
C SER A 33 -8.57 4.48 11.73
N PRO A 34 -7.34 5.03 11.84
CA PRO A 34 -7.13 6.47 11.77
C PRO A 34 -7.41 7.02 10.36
N ASP A 35 -7.68 8.32 10.27
CA ASP A 35 -7.80 9.00 8.99
C ASP A 35 -6.47 8.98 8.21
N VAL A 36 -6.51 8.29 7.07
CA VAL A 36 -5.32 7.98 6.26
C VAL A 36 -5.01 9.05 5.20
N SER A 37 -5.92 9.98 4.91
CA SER A 37 -5.78 10.98 3.85
C SER A 37 -6.68 12.21 4.03
N ASP A 38 -6.21 13.36 3.56
CA ASP A 38 -6.94 14.65 3.61
C ASP A 38 -7.94 14.78 2.45
N SER A 39 -7.63 14.16 1.30
CA SER A 39 -8.51 14.15 0.14
C SER A 39 -8.36 12.89 -0.71
N ILE A 40 -9.39 12.61 -1.50
CA ILE A 40 -9.43 11.46 -2.41
C ILE A 40 -9.69 11.97 -3.83
N ALA A 41 -8.76 11.71 -4.74
CA ALA A 41 -8.91 12.00 -6.15
C ALA A 41 -9.29 10.73 -6.92
N LYS A 42 -10.37 10.78 -7.72
CA LYS A 42 -10.80 9.65 -8.54
C LYS A 42 -10.15 9.73 -9.92
N THR A 43 -9.57 8.63 -10.38
CA THR A 43 -8.96 8.54 -11.71
C THR A 43 -8.95 7.10 -12.23
N THR A 44 -8.29 6.86 -13.36
CA THR A 44 -8.23 5.57 -14.04
C THR A 44 -6.81 5.03 -14.02
N CYS A 45 -6.66 3.75 -13.69
CA CYS A 45 -5.39 3.04 -13.72
C CYS A 45 -4.97 2.69 -15.16
N TYR A 46 -3.74 3.03 -15.52
CA TYR A 46 -3.18 2.77 -16.86
C TYR A 46 -2.15 1.63 -16.92
N MET A 47 -1.98 0.86 -15.84
CA MET A 47 -0.97 -0.21 -15.77
C MET A 47 -1.26 -1.41 -16.67
N CYS A 48 -2.49 -1.58 -17.15
CA CYS A 48 -2.89 -2.60 -18.11
C CYS A 48 -4.12 -2.15 -18.90
N ALA A 49 -4.54 -2.98 -19.86
CA ALA A 49 -5.71 -2.72 -20.71
C ALA A 49 -7.05 -2.70 -19.96
N CYS A 50 -7.12 -3.20 -18.71
CA CYS A 50 -8.38 -3.28 -17.95
C CYS A 50 -8.95 -1.92 -17.54
N ARG A 51 -8.12 -0.87 -17.46
CA ARG A 51 -8.57 0.50 -17.11
C ARG A 51 -9.46 0.56 -15.85
N CYS A 52 -8.97 -0.03 -14.75
CA CYS A 52 -9.68 0.00 -13.47
C CYS A 52 -9.84 1.44 -12.97
N GLY A 53 -10.99 1.78 -12.37
CA GLY A 53 -11.14 3.01 -11.62
C GLY A 53 -10.46 2.92 -10.27
N ILE A 54 -9.77 3.98 -9.89
CA ILE A 54 -8.99 4.05 -8.66
C ILE A 54 -9.31 5.32 -7.87
N ASP A 55 -9.26 5.17 -6.55
CA ASP A 55 -9.32 6.24 -5.59
C ASP A 55 -7.89 6.47 -5.08
N VAL A 56 -7.39 7.70 -5.28
CA VAL A 56 -6.03 8.11 -4.93
C VAL A 56 -6.12 8.93 -3.65
N HIS A 57 -5.61 8.35 -2.56
CA HIS A 57 -5.62 8.97 -1.25
C HIS A 57 -4.42 9.91 -1.11
N ILE A 58 -4.68 11.18 -0.85
CA ILE A 58 -3.67 12.25 -0.79
C ILE A 58 -3.58 12.79 0.64
N LYS A 59 -2.36 12.88 1.15
CA LYS A 59 -2.04 13.49 2.46
C LYS A 59 -0.86 14.44 2.32
N ASP A 60 -0.96 15.65 2.86
CA ASP A 60 0.08 16.68 2.76
C ASP A 60 0.53 16.95 1.30
N GLY A 61 -0.42 16.90 0.36
CA GLY A 61 -0.17 17.06 -1.07
C GLY A 61 0.58 15.90 -1.75
N LYS A 62 0.80 14.78 -1.05
CA LYS A 62 1.47 13.58 -1.57
C LYS A 62 0.52 12.40 -1.61
N VAL A 63 0.71 11.51 -2.60
CA VAL A 63 -0.04 10.26 -2.69
C VAL A 63 0.40 9.37 -1.53
N ARG A 64 -0.55 8.97 -0.69
CA ARG A 64 -0.31 8.11 0.48
C ARG A 64 -0.54 6.64 0.16
N TYR A 65 -1.61 6.33 -0.58
CA TYR A 65 -1.89 5.01 -1.14
C TYR A 65 -2.96 5.09 -2.24
N ILE A 66 -3.19 3.96 -2.93
CA ILE A 66 -4.16 3.82 -4.01
C ILE A 66 -5.00 2.57 -3.75
N ASN A 67 -6.32 2.68 -3.83
CA ASN A 67 -7.27 1.57 -3.80
C ASN A 67 -8.23 1.64 -5.00
N GLY A 68 -9.03 0.59 -5.19
CA GLY A 68 -10.01 0.55 -6.27
C GLY A 68 -11.23 1.41 -5.94
N ASN A 69 -11.71 2.17 -6.92
CA ASN A 69 -12.95 2.92 -6.81
C ASN A 69 -14.15 1.95 -6.84
N LYS A 70 -14.93 1.92 -5.76
CA LYS A 70 -16.12 1.06 -5.61
C LYS A 70 -17.23 1.39 -6.61
N ASP A 71 -17.31 2.65 -7.03
CA ASP A 71 -18.36 3.14 -7.95
C ASP A 71 -18.00 2.91 -9.43
N HIS A 72 -16.78 2.47 -9.72
CA HIS A 72 -16.34 2.32 -11.11
C HIS A 72 -16.90 1.02 -11.73
N PRO A 73 -17.53 1.10 -12.91
CA PRO A 73 -18.32 -0.01 -13.47
C PRO A 73 -17.48 -1.25 -13.79
N VAL A 74 -16.20 -1.06 -14.13
CA VAL A 74 -15.31 -2.13 -14.58
C VAL A 74 -14.83 -3.01 -13.42
N ASN A 75 -14.37 -2.41 -12.33
CA ASN A 75 -13.66 -3.13 -11.28
C ASN A 75 -14.37 -3.13 -9.92
N ARG A 76 -15.37 -2.25 -9.71
CA ARG A 76 -16.23 -2.22 -8.51
C ARG A 76 -15.42 -2.30 -7.20
N GLY A 77 -14.31 -1.57 -7.13
CA GLY A 77 -13.42 -1.53 -5.97
C GLY A 77 -12.29 -2.56 -5.94
N VAL A 78 -12.31 -3.58 -6.80
CA VAL A 78 -11.20 -4.56 -6.89
C VAL A 78 -10.02 -3.93 -7.61
N LEU A 79 -8.82 -4.08 -7.05
CA LEU A 79 -7.58 -3.57 -7.65
C LEU A 79 -6.46 -4.61 -7.52
N CYS A 80 -5.75 -4.86 -8.63
CA CYS A 80 -4.59 -5.75 -8.62
C CYS A 80 -3.36 -5.06 -8.01
N GLY A 81 -2.37 -5.85 -7.57
CA GLY A 81 -1.15 -5.31 -6.95
C GLY A 81 -0.39 -4.31 -7.81
N LYS A 82 -0.43 -4.43 -9.14
CA LYS A 82 0.18 -3.43 -10.06
C LYS A 82 -0.49 -2.07 -9.96
N GLY A 83 -1.83 -2.05 -9.83
CA GLY A 83 -2.59 -0.81 -9.68
C GLY A 83 -2.31 -0.15 -8.33
N SER A 84 -2.33 -0.93 -7.25
CA SER A 84 -2.03 -0.43 -5.89
C SER A 84 -0.60 0.10 -5.78
N ALA A 85 0.36 -0.52 -6.49
CA ALA A 85 1.75 -0.09 -6.55
C ALA A 85 2.01 1.09 -7.51
N GLY A 86 0.99 1.67 -8.14
CA GLY A 86 1.16 2.79 -9.08
C GLY A 86 1.90 4.01 -8.49
N ILE A 87 1.82 4.18 -7.17
CA ILE A 87 2.58 5.19 -6.42
C ILE A 87 4.10 5.12 -6.67
N MET A 88 4.65 3.91 -6.82
CA MET A 88 6.09 3.68 -7.04
C MET A 88 6.55 4.24 -8.40
N GLN A 89 5.67 4.26 -9.40
CA GLN A 89 5.98 4.87 -10.69
C GLN A 89 6.00 6.40 -10.58
N HIS A 90 5.08 6.98 -9.82
CA HIS A 90 4.99 8.43 -9.66
C HIS A 90 6.22 9.01 -8.93
N TYR A 91 6.72 8.30 -7.92
CA TYR A 91 7.89 8.68 -7.11
C TYR A 91 9.18 7.97 -7.49
N SER A 92 9.22 7.29 -8.65
CA SER A 92 10.43 6.59 -9.08
C SER A 92 11.60 7.56 -9.25
N PRO A 93 12.80 7.24 -8.72
CA PRO A 93 14.00 8.05 -8.95
C PRO A 93 14.40 8.11 -10.43
N ALA A 94 14.00 7.11 -11.23
CA ALA A 94 14.25 7.06 -12.67
C ALA A 94 13.23 7.89 -13.50
N ARG A 95 12.24 8.53 -12.87
CA ARG A 95 11.24 9.32 -13.58
C ARG A 95 11.88 10.59 -14.15
N LEU A 96 11.71 10.80 -15.45
CA LEU A 96 12.17 12.01 -16.14
C LEU A 96 11.44 13.24 -15.60
N LYS A 97 12.21 14.27 -15.22
CA LYS A 97 11.70 15.53 -14.65
C LYS A 97 11.69 16.69 -15.65
N LYS A 98 12.40 16.55 -16.77
CA LYS A 98 12.54 17.55 -17.83
C LYS A 98 12.69 16.86 -19.19
N PRO A 99 12.38 17.56 -20.30
CA PRO A 99 12.77 17.09 -21.63
C PRO A 99 14.28 16.86 -21.72
N LEU A 100 14.69 15.81 -22.45
CA LEU A 100 16.10 15.47 -22.69
C LEU A 100 16.39 15.47 -24.20
N LEU A 101 17.59 15.90 -24.57
CA LEU A 101 18.10 15.84 -25.94
C LEU A 101 19.22 14.80 -25.98
N ARG A 102 19.10 13.82 -26.88
CA ARG A 102 20.11 12.79 -27.09
C ARG A 102 21.35 13.37 -27.75
N THR A 103 22.52 13.19 -27.15
CA THR A 103 23.81 13.62 -27.72
C THR A 103 24.66 12.46 -28.26
N GLY A 104 24.40 11.22 -27.83
CA GLY A 104 25.14 10.03 -28.24
C GLY A 104 24.38 9.11 -29.23
N PRO A 105 24.97 7.95 -29.57
CA PRO A 105 24.28 6.86 -30.27
C PRO A 105 23.06 6.36 -29.49
N ARG A 106 22.07 5.76 -30.19
CA ARG A 106 20.88 5.22 -29.51
C ARG A 106 21.27 4.13 -28.51
N GLY A 107 20.85 4.28 -27.25
CA GLY A 107 21.09 3.34 -26.17
C GLY A 107 22.21 3.72 -25.21
N SER A 108 23.00 4.77 -25.48
CA SER A 108 24.08 5.22 -24.58
C SER A 108 23.56 5.87 -23.29
N GLY A 109 22.33 6.41 -23.31
CA GLY A 109 21.80 7.20 -22.19
C GLY A 109 22.31 8.65 -22.17
N GLU A 110 23.00 9.07 -23.23
CA GLU A 110 23.56 10.41 -23.44
C GLU A 110 22.78 11.18 -24.51
#